data_AF-D8LY20-F1
#
_entry.id   AF-D8LY20-F1
#
_cell.length_a   1.000
_cell.length_b   1.000
_cell.length_c   1.000
_cell.angle_alpha   90.00
_cell.angle_beta   90.00
_cell.angle_gamma   90.00
#
_symmetry.space_group_name_H-M   'P 1'
#
loop_
_entity.id
_entity.type
_entity.pdbx_description
1 polymer ?
#
loop_
_entity_poly.entity_id
_entity_poly.type
_entity_poly.pdbx_seq_one_letter_code
_entity_poly.pdbx_strand_id
1 'polypeptide(L)' 'MMLVPRSCESWEHFGINSLGFAGSFFVRSEEMLHKLKEIGPLKVLQNVAVKDT' A
#
# COMPACT_ATOMS: atom_id res chain seq x y z
N MET A 1 18.19 -7.11 -3.95
CA MET A 1 17.65 -6.71 -2.62
C MET A 1 17.31 -5.23 -2.70
N MET A 2 16.13 -4.80 -2.26
CA MET A 2 15.63 -3.42 -2.38
C MET A 2 15.24 -2.90 -0.99
N LEU A 3 15.58 -1.65 -0.69
CA LEU A 3 15.14 -0.94 0.51
C LEU A 3 14.16 0.15 0.09
N VAL A 4 13.00 0.24 0.77
CA VAL A 4 12.00 1.27 0.51
C VAL A 4 11.72 2.04 1.80
N PRO A 5 12.09 3.33 1.90
CA PRO A 5 11.74 4.18 3.02
C PRO A 5 10.22 4.37 3.12
N ARG A 6 9.67 4.32 4.34
CA ARG A 6 8.24 4.48 4.59
C ARG A 6 8.00 5.54 5.65
N SER A 7 6.97 6.35 5.44
CA SER A 7 6.53 7.38 6.37
C SER A 7 5.58 6.83 7.45
N CYS A 8 4.84 5.76 7.14
CA CYS A 8 3.95 5.08 8.08
C CYS A 8 3.77 3.59 7.74
N GLU A 9 3.20 2.81 8.66
CA GLU A 9 3.00 1.37 8.47
C GLU A 9 1.77 1.01 7.64
N SER A 10 0.74 1.84 7.67
CA SER A 10 -0.57 1.61 7.07
C SER A 10 -1.18 2.91 6.58
N TRP A 11 -2.09 2.81 5.62
CA TRP A 11 -2.92 3.92 5.17
C TRP A 11 -4.37 3.47 5.04
N GLU A 12 -5.29 4.23 5.65
CA GLU A 12 -6.68 3.82 5.89
C GLU A 12 -6.77 2.42 6.52
N HIS A 13 -7.37 1.46 5.81
CA HIS A 13 -7.54 0.07 6.23
C HIS A 13 -6.50 -0.89 5.62
N PHE A 14 -5.53 -0.36 4.87
CA PHE A 14 -4.50 -1.15 4.21
C PHE A 14 -3.21 -1.18 5.06
N GLY A 15 -2.95 -2.33 5.70
CA GLY A 15 -1.64 -2.61 6.27
C GLY A 15 -0.64 -2.91 5.17
N ILE A 16 0.42 -2.12 5.06
CA ILE A 16 1.43 -2.27 3.99
C ILE A 16 2.74 -2.83 4.57
N ASN A 17 3.26 -3.86 3.91
CA ASN A 17 4.54 -4.49 4.24
C ASN A 17 5.41 -4.62 2.98
N SER A 18 6.53 -5.33 3.08
CA SER A 18 7.46 -5.55 1.98
C SER A 18 6.82 -6.21 0.74
N LEU A 19 5.83 -7.09 0.91
CA LEU A 19 5.12 -7.71 -0.21
C LEU A 19 4.22 -6.72 -0.96
N GLY A 20 3.64 -5.74 -0.25
CA GLY A 20 2.88 -4.65 -0.86
C GLY A 20 3.72 -3.87 -1.87
N PHE A 21 4.95 -3.52 -1.49
CA PHE A 21 5.92 -2.87 -2.38
C PHE A 21 6.46 -3.80 -3.48
N ALA A 22 6.44 -5.11 -3.27
CA ALA A 22 6.75 -6.11 -4.29
C ALA A 22 5.56 -6.41 -5.24
N GLY A 23 4.43 -5.70 -5.09
CA GLY A 23 3.28 -5.80 -5.99
C GLY A 23 2.15 -6.73 -5.51
N SER A 24 2.20 -7.22 -4.27
CA SER A 24 1.18 -8.12 -3.73
C SER A 24 0.45 -7.51 -2.53
N PHE A 25 -0.86 -7.34 -2.66
CA PHE A 25 -1.73 -6.85 -1.58
C PHE A 25 -2.52 -8.01 -0.97
N PHE A 26 -2.55 -8.06 0.37
CA PHE A 26 -3.43 -8.96 1.10
C PHE A 26 -4.66 -8.19 1.56
N VAL A 27 -5.83 -8.58 1.06
CA VAL A 27 -7.13 -7.98 1.40
C VAL A 27 -8.00 -9.00 2.11
N ARG A 28 -8.74 -8.56 3.13
CA ARG A 28 -9.51 -9.47 4.02
C ARG A 28 -10.98 -9.59 3.62
N SER A 29 -11.46 -8.79 2.67
CA SER A 29 -12.85 -8.80 2.20
C SER A 29 -12.96 -8.29 0.75
N GLU A 30 -14.09 -8.62 0.11
CA GLU A 30 -14.43 -8.10 -1.21
C GLU A 30 -14.58 -6.57 -1.20
N GLU A 31 -15.18 -6.00 -0.17
CA GLU A 31 -15.30 -4.54 -0.02
C GLU A 31 -13.93 -3.85 -0.03
N MET A 32 -12.95 -4.42 0.68
CA MET A 32 -11.58 -3.90 0.69
C MET A 32 -10.91 -4.05 -0.69
N LEU A 33 -11.18 -5.14 -1.41
CA LEU A 33 -10.71 -5.31 -2.79
C LEU A 33 -11.34 -4.28 -3.73
N HIS A 34 -12.63 -3.99 -3.60
CA HIS A 34 -13.32 -2.96 -4.38
C HIS A 34 -12.70 -1.58 -4.11
N LYS A 35 -12.53 -1.20 -2.84
CA LYS A 35 -11.85 0.04 -2.46
C LYS A 35 -10.42 0.12 -3.02
N LEU A 36 -9.65 -0.97 -2.93
CA LEU A 36 -8.29 -1.02 -3.48
C LEU A 36 -8.28 -0.80 -5.00
N LYS A 37 -9.26 -1.34 -5.73
CA LYS A 37 -9.40 -1.14 -7.18
C LYS A 37 -9.80 0.28 -7.54
N GLU A 38 -10.68 0.91 -6.76
CA GLU A 38 -11.11 2.30 -6.97
C GLU A 38 -9.98 3.29 -6.71
N ILE A 39 -9.24 3.10 -5.62
CA ILE A 39 -8.11 3.97 -5.23
C ILE A 39 -6.89 3.72 -6.13
N GLY A 40 -6.65 2.45 -6.46
CA GLY A 40 -5.48 1.98 -7.18
C GLY A 40 -4.29 1.68 -6.25
N PRO A 41 -3.57 0.56 -6.46
CA PRO A 41 -2.50 0.12 -5.57
C PRO A 41 -1.34 1.11 -5.47
N LEU A 42 -1.01 1.81 -6.55
CA LEU A 42 0.07 2.82 -6.55
C LEU A 42 -0.25 4.00 -5.64
N LYS A 43 -1.51 4.45 -5.61
CA LYS A 43 -1.93 5.55 -4.74
C LYS A 43 -1.83 5.15 -3.27
N VAL A 44 -2.16 3.89 -2.94
CA VAL A 44 -1.96 3.34 -1.59
C VAL A 44 -0.48 3.35 -1.22
N LEU A 45 0.40 2.85 -2.10
CA LEU A 45 1.86 2.83 -1.85
C LEU A 45 2.44 4.24 -1.69
N GLN A 46 2.01 5.21 -2.49
CA GLN A 46 2.46 6.60 -2.40
C GLN A 46 2.13 7.25 -1.05
N ASN A 47 1.00 6.88 -0.42
CA ASN A 47 0.60 7.45 0.87
C ASN A 47 1.38 6.86 2.06
N VAL A 48 2.03 5.71 1.89
CA VAL A 48 2.89 5.11 2.93
C VAL A 48 4.39 5.30 2.65
N ALA A 49 4.76 5.67 1.42
CA ALA A 49 6.13 5.99 1.04
C ALA A 49 6.56 7.35 1.62
N VAL A 50 7.87 7.59 1.66
CA VAL A 50 8.41 8.94 1.86
C VAL A 50 8.21 9.73 0.56
N LYS A 51 7.84 11.00 0.65
CA LYS A 51 7.74 11.87 -0.51
C LYS A 51 9.14 12.30 -0.93
N ASP A 52 9.43 12.22 -2.23
CA ASP A 52 10.61 12.85 -2.78
C ASP A 52 10.40 14.37 -2.72
N THR A 53 11.25 15.05 -1.94
CA THR A 53 11.30 16.51 -1.78
C THR A 53 11.96 17.19 -2.96
#